data_AF-G2Z282-F1
#
_entry.id   AF-G2Z282-F1
#
_cell.length_a   1.000
_cell.length_b   1.000
_cell.length_c   1.000
_cell.angle_alpha   90.00
_cell.angle_beta   90.00
_cell.angle_gamma   90.00
#
_symmetry.space_group_name_H-M   'P 1'
#
loop_
_entity.id
_entity.type
_entity.pdbx_description
1 polymer ?
#
loop_
_entity_poly.entity_id
_entity_poly.type
_entity_poly.pdbx_seq_one_letter_code
_entity_poly.pdbx_strand_id
1 'polypeptide(L)'
;MKKLIYISIVLLNFYNLSAQLKTDAVSIFKMHLFLNNKNVKFRGMDSTVVKNDSLYKTFTDVINLKLDTLKIKGSFNLTTSVFAPKFAFYKISLNDRENKDFTNNISYKRNLTSGEDQFLGIFSGVFTSFILAINRETGESYRLIGFDTNDFLGFLSDFKEEYKEKDGNIISTNNFLKNYQVEGIDFKCLYEGLKSDKIERKKYPCLQRVSDPIWIK
;
A
#
# COMPACT_ATOMS: atom_id res chain seq x y z
N MET A 1 -0.10 44.64 -27.12
CA MET A 1 -1.07 43.51 -27.04
C MET A 1 -0.41 42.13 -27.08
N LYS A 2 0.50 41.81 -28.02
CA LYS A 2 1.17 40.49 -28.09
C LYS A 2 1.96 40.08 -26.83
N LYS A 3 2.58 41.03 -26.11
CA LYS A 3 3.32 40.75 -24.84
C LYS A 3 2.43 40.35 -23.67
N LEU A 4 1.19 40.85 -23.60
CA LEU A 4 0.25 40.50 -22.52
C LEU A 4 -0.27 39.07 -22.65
N ILE A 5 -0.48 38.60 -23.89
CA ILE A 5 -0.92 37.22 -24.19
C ILE A 5 0.13 36.19 -23.76
N TYR A 6 1.42 36.47 -23.95
CA TYR A 6 2.50 35.58 -23.51
C TYR A 6 2.56 35.43 -21.98
N ILE A 7 2.34 36.52 -21.24
CA ILE A 7 2.31 36.50 -19.76
C ILE A 7 1.14 35.65 -19.26
N SER A 8 -0.03 35.76 -19.91
CA SER A 8 -1.20 34.94 -19.58
C SER A 8 -1.00 33.45 -19.86
N ILE A 9 -0.36 33.09 -20.97
CA ILE A 9 -0.06 31.68 -21.31
C ILE A 9 0.98 31.09 -20.35
N VAL A 10 1.99 31.87 -19.94
CA VAL A 10 3.00 31.43 -18.97
C VAL A 10 2.36 31.23 -17.58
N LEU A 11 1.52 32.16 -17.12
CA LEU A 11 0.80 32.02 -15.84
C LEU A 11 -0.15 30.80 -15.82
N LEU A 12 -0.88 30.55 -16.91
CA LEU A 12 -1.75 29.36 -17.02
C LEU A 12 -0.98 28.03 -16.96
N ASN A 13 0.26 27.99 -17.47
CA ASN A 13 1.10 26.80 -17.36
C ASN A 13 1.66 26.60 -15.93
N PHE A 14 1.91 27.66 -15.17
CA PHE A 14 2.35 27.54 -13.76
C PHE A 14 1.23 27.06 -12.83
N TYR A 15 -0.03 27.45 -13.07
CA TYR A 15 -1.16 26.94 -12.29
C TYR A 15 -1.44 25.45 -12.56
N ASN A 16 -1.25 24.97 -13.79
CA ASN A 16 -1.40 23.55 -14.11
C ASN A 16 -0.28 22.67 -13.51
N LEU A 17 0.92 23.22 -13.30
CA LEU A 17 2.01 22.50 -12.62
C LEU A 17 1.77 22.35 -11.11
N SER A 18 0.96 23.22 -10.52
CA SER A 18 0.66 23.22 -9.07
C SER A 18 -0.53 22.34 -8.71
N ALA A 19 -1.13 21.65 -9.69
CA ALA A 19 -2.09 20.58 -9.45
C ALA A 19 -1.41 19.24 -9.10
N GLN A 20 -0.14 19.29 -8.67
CA GLN A 20 0.54 18.13 -8.09
C GLN A 20 -0.27 17.64 -6.88
N LEU A 21 -0.92 16.51 -7.16
CA LEU A 21 -1.80 15.70 -6.36
C LEU A 21 -1.50 15.82 -4.87
N LYS A 22 -2.49 16.28 -4.08
CA LYS A 22 -2.69 15.63 -2.78
C LYS A 22 -2.95 14.17 -3.10
N THR A 23 -1.93 13.34 -2.96
CA THR A 23 -2.02 11.91 -3.16
C THR A 23 -3.11 11.35 -2.27
N ASP A 24 -4.25 11.01 -2.87
CA ASP A 24 -5.35 10.40 -2.14
C ASP A 24 -4.96 8.96 -1.78
N ALA A 25 -4.61 8.77 -0.51
CA ALA A 25 -4.21 7.48 0.02
C ALA A 25 -5.30 6.42 -0.23
N VAL A 26 -6.58 6.80 -0.21
CA VAL A 26 -7.71 5.89 -0.50
C VAL A 26 -7.64 5.40 -1.94
N SER A 27 -7.46 6.30 -2.91
CA SER A 27 -7.32 5.96 -4.33
C SER A 27 -6.10 5.07 -4.59
N ILE A 28 -4.94 5.36 -3.98
CA ILE A 28 -3.76 4.49 -4.05
C ILE A 28 -4.07 3.10 -3.51
N PHE A 29 -4.69 3.03 -2.33
CA PHE A 29 -5.02 1.74 -1.71
C PHE A 29 -5.98 0.94 -2.59
N LYS A 30 -7.02 1.58 -3.13
CA LYS A 30 -7.95 0.98 -4.10
C LYS A 30 -7.21 0.42 -5.31
N MET A 31 -6.26 1.18 -5.86
CA MET A 31 -5.45 0.72 -7.00
C MET A 31 -4.67 -0.54 -6.66
N HIS A 32 -3.94 -0.55 -5.53
CA HIS A 32 -3.18 -1.72 -5.10
C HIS A 32 -4.06 -2.94 -4.82
N LEU A 33 -5.22 -2.77 -4.17
CA LEU A 33 -6.17 -3.87 -3.94
C LEU A 33 -6.71 -4.41 -5.27
N PHE A 34 -7.12 -3.53 -6.18
CA PHE A 34 -7.61 -3.92 -7.49
C PHE A 34 -6.56 -4.69 -8.29
N LEU A 35 -5.31 -4.20 -8.32
CA LEU A 35 -4.20 -4.85 -9.02
C LEU A 35 -3.74 -6.16 -8.34
N ASN A 36 -3.88 -6.27 -7.02
CA ASN A 36 -3.56 -7.48 -6.28
C ASN A 36 -4.61 -8.60 -6.47
N ASN A 37 -5.89 -8.25 -6.67
CA ASN A 37 -6.95 -9.24 -6.78
C ASN A 37 -6.78 -10.15 -8.00
N LYS A 38 -6.64 -11.47 -7.82
CA LYS A 38 -6.55 -12.39 -8.96
C LYS A 38 -7.96 -12.67 -9.48
N ASN A 39 -8.17 -12.56 -10.80
CA ASN A 39 -9.43 -12.98 -11.41
C ASN A 39 -9.64 -14.47 -11.10
N VAL A 40 -10.74 -14.81 -10.42
CA VAL A 40 -11.01 -16.18 -9.99
C VAL A 40 -11.40 -17.01 -11.22
N LYS A 41 -10.55 -17.97 -11.61
CA LYS A 41 -10.93 -18.96 -12.63
C LYS A 41 -11.95 -19.93 -12.02
N PHE A 42 -13.24 -19.65 -12.18
CA PHE A 42 -14.32 -20.56 -11.79
C PHE A 42 -15.14 -21.01 -13.00
N ARG A 43 -15.61 -22.26 -12.95
CA ARG A 43 -16.30 -23.05 -14.00
C ARG A 43 -16.89 -22.21 -15.16
N GLY A 44 -16.23 -22.27 -16.33
CA GLY A 44 -16.72 -21.65 -17.58
C GLY A 44 -16.32 -20.18 -17.80
N MET A 45 -15.49 -19.61 -16.93
CA MET A 45 -15.00 -18.24 -17.11
C MET A 45 -13.99 -18.16 -18.27
N ASP A 46 -14.12 -17.11 -19.07
CA ASP A 46 -13.09 -16.73 -20.02
C ASP A 46 -11.89 -16.16 -19.27
N SER A 47 -10.78 -16.90 -19.28
CA SER A 47 -9.52 -16.48 -18.66
C SER A 47 -8.90 -15.23 -19.30
N THR A 48 -9.55 -14.67 -20.32
CA THR A 48 -9.13 -13.49 -21.07
C THR A 48 -9.57 -12.17 -20.45
N VAL A 49 -10.38 -12.14 -19.38
CA VAL A 49 -10.76 -10.87 -18.75
C VAL A 49 -9.51 -10.16 -18.22
N VAL A 50 -9.09 -9.12 -18.93
CA VAL A 50 -7.94 -8.28 -18.57
C VAL A 50 -8.42 -7.12 -17.69
N LYS A 51 -7.69 -6.85 -16.60
CA LYS A 51 -7.93 -5.64 -15.79
C LYS A 51 -7.76 -4.40 -16.66
N ASN A 52 -8.78 -3.56 -16.67
CA ASN A 52 -8.81 -2.35 -17.47
C ASN A 52 -9.48 -1.21 -16.70
N ASP A 53 -9.44 -0.01 -17.28
CA ASP A 53 -9.94 1.22 -16.65
C ASP A 53 -11.45 1.18 -16.38
N SER A 54 -12.24 0.49 -17.22
CA SER A 54 -13.69 0.34 -17.02
C SER A 54 -14.01 -0.51 -15.79
N LEU A 55 -13.29 -1.62 -15.63
CA LEU A 55 -13.43 -2.49 -14.47
C LEU A 55 -12.90 -1.80 -13.20
N TYR A 56 -11.78 -1.08 -13.30
CA TYR A 56 -11.26 -0.29 -12.18
C TYR A 56 -12.25 0.80 -11.75
N LYS A 57 -12.84 1.54 -12.71
CA LYS A 57 -13.86 2.54 -12.40
C LYS A 57 -15.03 1.92 -11.65
N THR A 58 -15.55 0.81 -12.16
CA THR A 58 -16.64 0.07 -11.51
C THR A 58 -16.26 -0.36 -10.09
N PHE A 59 -15.05 -0.91 -9.91
CA PHE A 59 -14.50 -1.25 -8.59
C PHE A 59 -14.48 -0.03 -7.66
N THR A 60 -13.93 1.10 -8.12
CA THR A 60 -13.83 2.32 -7.31
C THR A 60 -15.19 2.89 -6.91
N ASP A 61 -16.19 2.76 -7.79
CA ASP A 61 -17.53 3.29 -7.60
C ASP A 61 -18.31 2.49 -6.55
N VAL A 62 -18.15 1.16 -6.55
CA VAL A 62 -18.86 0.27 -5.63
C VAL A 62 -18.18 0.12 -4.27
N ILE A 63 -16.85 0.25 -4.21
CA ILE A 63 -16.11 0.02 -2.96
C ILE A 63 -15.86 1.31 -2.18
N ASN A 64 -16.07 1.24 -0.87
CA ASN A 64 -15.71 2.29 0.06
C ASN A 64 -14.68 1.75 1.05
N LEU A 65 -13.58 2.48 1.21
CA LEU A 65 -12.46 2.10 2.07
C LEU A 65 -12.30 3.12 3.20
N LYS A 66 -12.10 2.63 4.41
CA LYS A 66 -11.65 3.42 5.55
C LYS A 66 -10.22 2.99 5.89
N LEU A 67 -9.29 3.93 5.86
CA LEU A 67 -7.88 3.69 6.16
C LEU A 67 -7.57 4.09 7.60
N ASP A 68 -6.82 3.24 8.29
CA ASP A 68 -6.21 3.58 9.58
C ASP A 68 -4.77 4.02 9.34
N THR A 69 -4.34 5.12 9.96
CA THR A 69 -2.94 5.56 9.89
C THR A 69 -2.13 4.91 11.02
N LEU A 70 -1.00 4.30 10.68
CA LEU A 70 -0.15 3.61 11.64
C LEU A 70 0.84 4.58 12.29
N LYS A 71 1.08 4.40 13.58
CA LYS A 71 2.01 5.22 14.35
C LYS A 71 3.45 4.77 14.12
N ILE A 72 4.33 5.74 13.89
CA ILE A 72 5.77 5.55 13.81
C ILE A 72 6.38 5.77 15.21
N LYS A 73 7.29 4.89 15.62
CA LYS A 73 8.04 4.95 16.89
C LYS A 73 9.53 4.69 16.61
N GLY A 74 10.41 5.17 17.48
CA GLY A 74 11.85 5.04 17.24
C GLY A 74 12.69 6.14 17.86
N SER A 75 13.96 6.21 17.46
CA SER A 75 14.85 7.30 17.89
C SER A 75 14.39 8.65 17.30
N PHE A 76 14.61 9.73 18.04
CA PHE A 76 14.22 11.09 17.61
C PHE A 76 14.77 11.39 16.21
N ASN A 77 16.06 11.17 15.98
CA ASN A 77 16.70 11.39 14.67
C ASN A 77 16.15 10.54 13.51
N LEU A 78 15.32 9.51 13.74
CA LEU A 78 14.67 8.74 12.67
C LEU A 78 13.16 9.00 12.57
N THR A 79 12.56 9.51 13.65
CA THR A 79 11.11 9.73 13.78
C THR A 79 10.70 11.20 13.73
N THR A 80 11.63 12.11 13.96
CA THR A 80 11.44 13.56 13.81
C THR A 80 12.38 14.17 12.77
N SER A 81 13.35 13.39 12.26
CA SER A 81 14.00 13.75 11.01
C SER A 81 12.95 13.83 9.91
N VAL A 82 13.30 14.60 8.87
CA VAL A 82 12.44 14.99 7.75
C VAL A 82 11.82 13.78 6.99
N PHE A 83 12.17 12.54 7.33
CA PHE A 83 11.67 11.28 6.76
C PHE A 83 10.34 10.81 7.33
N ALA A 84 10.11 10.97 8.64
CA ALA A 84 8.85 10.59 9.26
C ALA A 84 7.60 11.35 8.73
N PRO A 85 7.67 12.63 8.32
CA PRO A 85 6.55 13.28 7.64
C PRO A 85 6.41 12.91 6.17
N LYS A 86 7.41 12.27 5.54
CA LYS A 86 7.35 11.88 4.12
C LYS A 86 6.63 10.56 3.92
N PHE A 87 7.02 9.51 4.63
CA PHE A 87 6.34 8.22 4.54
C PHE A 87 5.19 8.13 5.54
N ALA A 88 3.97 8.02 5.03
CA ALA A 88 2.81 7.68 5.84
C ALA A 88 2.44 6.21 5.63
N PHE A 89 2.09 5.55 6.73
CA PHE A 89 1.73 4.14 6.73
C PHE A 89 0.23 4.01 6.93
N TYR A 90 -0.43 3.28 6.04
CA TYR A 90 -1.88 3.08 6.04
C TYR A 90 -2.21 1.61 6.15
N LYS A 91 -3.26 1.31 6.90
CA LYS A 91 -3.77 -0.04 7.12
C LYS A 91 -5.25 -0.13 6.76
N ILE A 92 -5.62 -1.26 6.20
CA ILE A 92 -7.01 -1.75 6.14
C ILE A 92 -7.06 -3.02 6.95
N SER A 93 -7.89 -3.08 7.98
CA SER A 93 -8.16 -4.33 8.70
C SER A 93 -9.30 -5.08 8.02
N LEU A 94 -9.18 -6.40 7.87
CA LEU A 94 -10.19 -7.26 7.25
C LEU A 94 -11.00 -8.05 8.28
N ASN A 95 -10.43 -8.24 9.47
CA ASN A 95 -11.03 -8.96 10.58
C ASN A 95 -10.43 -8.44 11.89
N ASP A 96 -11.26 -8.11 12.87
CA ASP A 96 -10.81 -7.83 14.22
C ASP A 96 -10.80 -9.14 15.03
N ARG A 97 -9.63 -9.78 15.09
CA ARG A 97 -9.44 -11.03 15.85
C ARG A 97 -9.55 -10.83 17.36
N GLU A 98 -9.34 -9.61 17.87
CA GLU A 98 -9.41 -9.34 19.31
C GLU A 98 -10.86 -9.16 19.77
N ASN A 99 -11.69 -8.50 18.95
CA ASN A 99 -13.10 -8.24 19.28
C ASN A 99 -14.10 -9.20 18.63
N LYS A 100 -13.64 -10.16 17.81
CA LYS A 100 -14.50 -11.05 16.99
C LYS A 100 -15.51 -10.29 16.13
N ASP A 101 -15.16 -9.08 15.71
CA ASP A 101 -16.03 -8.19 14.95
C ASP A 101 -15.46 -7.97 13.55
N PHE A 102 -16.31 -7.88 12.54
CA PHE A 102 -15.85 -7.53 11.19
C PHE A 102 -15.55 -6.03 11.18
N THR A 103 -14.27 -5.68 11.21
CA THR A 103 -13.86 -4.28 11.10
C THR A 103 -14.25 -3.76 9.71
N ASN A 104 -15.21 -2.84 9.67
CA ASN A 104 -15.78 -2.20 8.47
C ASN A 104 -14.77 -1.26 7.77
N ASN A 105 -13.51 -1.65 7.57
CA ASN A 105 -12.59 -0.87 6.73
C ASN A 105 -12.93 -1.02 5.23
N ILE A 106 -13.67 -2.07 4.85
CA ILE A 106 -14.19 -2.27 3.50
C ILE A 106 -15.71 -2.36 3.60
N SER A 107 -16.40 -1.53 2.83
CA SER A 107 -17.85 -1.61 2.64
C SER A 107 -18.19 -1.47 1.16
N TYR A 108 -19.27 -2.12 0.72
CA TYR A 108 -19.77 -1.97 -0.64
C TYR A 108 -21.01 -1.08 -0.63
N LYS A 109 -21.06 -0.08 -1.52
CA LYS A 109 -22.21 0.84 -1.63
C LYS A 109 -23.49 0.15 -2.08
N ARG A 110 -23.36 -1.02 -2.69
CA ARG A 110 -24.46 -1.91 -3.08
C ARG A 110 -24.00 -3.36 -2.99
N ASN A 111 -24.95 -4.28 -2.93
CA ASN A 111 -24.65 -5.70 -3.08
C ASN A 111 -24.04 -5.95 -4.47
N LEU A 112 -22.95 -6.72 -4.49
CA LEU A 112 -22.37 -7.22 -5.73
C LEU A 112 -23.22 -8.39 -6.23
N THR A 113 -23.44 -8.45 -7.53
CA THR A 113 -23.99 -9.67 -8.14
C THR A 113 -22.97 -10.80 -8.08
N SER A 114 -23.40 -12.05 -8.23
CA SER A 114 -22.51 -13.22 -8.18
C SER A 114 -21.40 -13.18 -9.24
N GLY A 115 -21.62 -12.51 -10.37
CA GLY A 115 -20.60 -12.27 -11.39
C GLY A 115 -19.62 -11.15 -11.01
N GLU A 116 -20.11 -10.07 -10.40
CA GLU A 116 -19.28 -8.93 -9.99
C GLU A 116 -18.37 -9.24 -8.81
N ASP A 117 -18.83 -10.04 -7.85
CA ASP A 117 -18.03 -10.44 -6.68
C ASP A 117 -16.70 -11.09 -7.08
N GLN A 118 -16.68 -11.79 -8.23
CA GLN A 118 -15.51 -12.50 -8.74
C GLN A 118 -14.41 -11.56 -9.28
N PHE A 119 -14.75 -10.31 -9.62
CA PHE A 119 -13.82 -9.31 -10.17
C PHE A 119 -13.62 -8.11 -9.25
N LEU A 120 -14.66 -7.74 -8.49
CA LEU A 120 -14.72 -6.55 -7.65
C LEU A 120 -14.58 -6.87 -6.16
N GLY A 121 -14.80 -8.14 -5.77
CA GLY A 121 -14.72 -8.57 -4.38
C GLY A 121 -13.28 -8.63 -3.87
N ILE A 122 -13.03 -8.08 -2.69
CA ILE A 122 -11.73 -8.20 -2.02
C ILE A 122 -11.71 -9.48 -1.20
N PHE A 123 -10.93 -10.46 -1.65
CA PHE A 123 -10.73 -11.70 -0.90
C PHE A 123 -9.90 -11.43 0.36
N SER A 124 -10.43 -11.79 1.54
CA SER A 124 -9.74 -11.63 2.82
C SER A 124 -9.21 -12.94 3.40
N GLY A 125 -9.77 -14.11 3.03
CA GLY A 125 -9.36 -15.41 3.54
C GLY A 125 -9.15 -15.41 5.07
N VAL A 126 -7.95 -15.80 5.51
CA VAL A 126 -7.49 -15.70 6.92
C VAL A 126 -6.60 -14.48 7.17
N PHE A 127 -6.30 -13.71 6.13
CA PHE A 127 -5.45 -12.54 6.23
C PHE A 127 -6.21 -11.42 6.95
N THR A 128 -5.54 -10.72 7.86
CA THR A 128 -6.24 -9.80 8.77
C THR A 128 -6.08 -8.33 8.39
N SER A 129 -5.14 -7.99 7.50
CA SER A 129 -4.97 -6.60 7.09
C SER A 129 -4.19 -6.40 5.79
N PHE A 130 -4.26 -5.23 5.20
CA PHE A 130 -3.30 -4.78 4.19
C PHE A 130 -2.56 -3.57 4.73
N ILE A 131 -1.25 -3.47 4.49
CA ILE A 131 -0.46 -2.30 4.91
C ILE A 131 0.37 -1.77 3.74
N LEU A 132 0.21 -0.47 3.47
CA LEU A 132 1.03 0.28 2.51
C LEU A 132 1.88 1.33 3.26
N ALA A 133 3.11 1.53 2.79
CA ALA A 133 3.81 2.80 2.99
C ALA A 133 3.59 3.68 1.76
N ILE A 134 3.32 4.97 1.94
CA ILE A 134 3.11 5.92 0.85
C ILE A 134 4.00 7.13 1.10
N ASN A 135 4.85 7.47 0.14
CA ASN A 135 5.55 8.75 0.11
C ASN A 135 4.52 9.84 -0.18
N ARG A 136 4.31 10.74 0.79
CA ARG A 136 3.30 11.83 0.71
C ARG A 136 3.70 12.93 -0.28
N GLU A 137 4.97 13.00 -0.68
CA GLU A 137 5.46 13.96 -1.66
C GLU A 137 5.34 13.43 -3.08
N THR A 138 5.78 12.19 -3.34
CA THR A 138 5.83 11.60 -4.69
C THR A 138 4.60 10.76 -5.04
N GLY A 139 3.88 10.26 -4.04
CA GLY A 139 2.81 9.27 -4.21
C GLY A 139 3.30 7.84 -4.47
N GLU A 140 4.62 7.62 -4.48
CA GLU A 140 5.18 6.27 -4.53
C GLU A 140 4.71 5.45 -3.33
N SER A 141 4.40 4.19 -3.57
CA SER A 141 3.76 3.35 -2.56
C SER A 141 4.28 1.93 -2.59
N TYR A 142 4.43 1.36 -1.40
CA TYR A 142 5.11 0.08 -1.17
C TYR A 142 4.17 -0.87 -0.45
N ARG A 143 3.97 -2.05 -1.03
CA ARG A 143 3.16 -3.13 -0.46
C ARG A 143 3.97 -3.84 0.62
N LEU A 144 3.62 -3.59 1.89
CA LEU A 144 4.39 -4.12 3.02
C LEU A 144 3.80 -5.39 3.61
N ILE A 145 2.47 -5.49 3.74
CA ILE A 145 1.79 -6.62 4.39
C ILE A 145 0.48 -6.94 3.66
N GLY A 146 0.18 -8.24 3.49
CA GLY A 146 -1.11 -8.74 2.99
C GLY A 146 -1.22 -8.88 1.47
N PHE A 147 -0.31 -8.28 0.72
CA PHE A 147 -0.29 -8.39 -0.74
C PHE A 147 0.41 -9.66 -1.22
N ASP A 148 0.17 -10.05 -2.47
CA ASP A 148 0.83 -11.20 -3.11
C ASP A 148 2.31 -10.94 -3.44
N THR A 149 2.71 -9.68 -3.34
CA THR A 149 4.06 -9.16 -3.56
C THR A 149 4.44 -8.27 -2.38
N ASN A 150 5.74 -8.13 -2.13
CA ASN A 150 6.25 -7.34 -1.01
C ASN A 150 7.36 -6.42 -1.50
N ASP A 151 7.20 -5.12 -1.28
CA ASP A 151 8.10 -4.08 -1.80
C ASP A 151 9.04 -3.53 -0.72
N PHE A 152 9.17 -4.22 0.43
CA PHE A 152 9.93 -3.71 1.57
C PHE A 152 11.39 -3.39 1.25
N LEU A 153 12.07 -4.18 0.41
CA LEU A 153 13.45 -3.89 0.03
C LEU A 153 13.58 -2.63 -0.84
N GLY A 154 12.58 -2.33 -1.68
CA GLY A 154 12.50 -1.07 -2.42
C GLY A 154 12.29 0.10 -1.47
N PHE A 155 11.26 0.01 -0.62
CA PHE A 155 11.01 1.00 0.44
C PHE A 155 12.25 1.29 1.29
N LEU A 156 12.98 0.26 1.71
CA LEU A 156 14.21 0.42 2.50
C LEU A 156 15.32 1.13 1.71
N SER A 157 15.43 0.87 0.41
CA SER A 157 16.38 1.56 -0.45
C SER A 157 16.07 3.05 -0.53
N ASP A 158 14.81 3.38 -0.83
CA ASP A 158 14.37 4.76 -1.02
C ASP A 158 14.44 5.54 0.30
N PHE A 159 14.05 4.91 1.42
CA PHE A 159 14.27 5.48 2.75
C PHE A 159 15.75 5.82 3.01
N LYS A 160 16.68 4.93 2.63
CA LYS A 160 18.11 5.14 2.85
C LYS A 160 18.70 6.22 1.95
N GLU A 161 18.23 6.31 0.72
CA GLU A 161 18.60 7.37 -0.22
C GLU A 161 18.14 8.73 0.30
N GLU A 162 16.87 8.84 0.67
CA GLU A 162 16.34 10.04 1.29
C GLU A 162 17.13 10.40 2.56
N TYR A 163 17.40 9.41 3.42
CA TYR A 163 18.22 9.59 4.62
C TYR A 163 19.58 10.24 4.31
N LYS A 164 20.26 9.72 3.29
CA LYS A 164 21.54 10.24 2.82
C LYS A 164 21.45 11.67 2.30
N GLU A 165 20.41 12.00 1.55
CA GLU A 165 20.24 13.34 0.97
C GLU A 165 20.15 14.44 2.04
N LYS A 166 19.58 14.15 3.21
CA LYS A 166 19.44 15.17 4.28
C LYS A 166 20.54 15.09 5.35
N ASP A 167 20.88 13.89 5.80
CA ASP A 167 21.85 13.70 6.89
C ASP A 167 23.30 13.53 6.39
N GLY A 168 23.51 13.55 5.07
CA GLY A 168 24.81 13.44 4.41
C GLY A 168 25.44 12.04 4.44
N ASN A 169 24.85 11.10 5.18
CA ASN A 169 25.36 9.73 5.36
C ASN A 169 24.27 8.70 5.10
N ILE A 170 24.63 7.55 4.53
CA ILE A 170 23.69 6.44 4.34
C ILE A 170 23.48 5.72 5.66
N ILE A 171 22.24 5.65 6.14
CA ILE A 171 21.91 4.84 7.31
C ILE A 171 22.14 3.35 7.03
N SER A 172 22.77 2.64 7.96
CA SER A 172 22.91 1.18 7.81
C SER A 172 21.57 0.48 8.02
N THR A 173 21.36 -0.64 7.32
CA THR A 173 20.13 -1.43 7.45
C THR A 173 19.89 -1.87 8.91
N ASN A 174 20.94 -2.30 9.61
CA ASN A 174 20.83 -2.68 11.02
C ASN A 174 20.37 -1.51 11.90
N ASN A 175 20.85 -0.30 11.62
CA ASN A 175 20.44 0.89 12.36
C ASN A 175 18.97 1.24 12.11
N PHE A 176 18.51 1.13 10.85
CA PHE A 176 17.10 1.28 10.50
C PHE A 176 16.24 0.25 11.24
N LEU A 177 16.54 -1.04 11.10
CA LEU A 177 15.75 -2.14 11.68
C LEU A 177 15.66 -2.07 13.21
N LYS A 178 16.68 -1.53 13.88
CA LYS A 178 16.71 -1.39 15.34
C LYS A 178 15.91 -0.19 15.84
N ASN A 179 15.93 0.92 15.10
CA ASN A 179 15.54 2.23 15.64
C ASN A 179 14.34 2.88 14.92
N TYR A 180 13.86 2.31 13.81
CA TYR A 180 12.67 2.78 13.11
C TYR A 180 11.58 1.69 13.16
N GLN A 181 10.48 1.99 13.84
CA GLN A 181 9.40 1.05 14.11
C GLN A 181 8.06 1.63 13.65
N VAL A 182 7.19 0.78 13.10
CA VAL A 182 5.83 1.14 12.73
C VAL A 182 4.89 0.13 13.35
N GLU A 183 3.82 0.61 13.97
CA GLU A 183 2.82 -0.24 14.61
C GLU A 183 2.26 -1.29 13.64
N GLY A 184 2.30 -2.56 14.04
CA GLY A 184 1.80 -3.68 13.21
C GLY A 184 2.75 -4.13 12.09
N ILE A 185 3.99 -3.62 12.02
CA ILE A 185 4.99 -4.06 11.03
C ILE A 185 6.25 -4.57 11.73
N ASP A 186 6.64 -5.81 11.43
CA ASP A 186 7.94 -6.36 11.83
C ASP A 186 8.93 -6.25 10.66
N PHE A 187 9.63 -5.11 10.57
CA PHE A 187 10.63 -4.87 9.52
C PHE A 187 11.79 -5.86 9.56
N LYS A 188 12.15 -6.37 10.75
CA LYS A 188 13.23 -7.35 10.87
C LYS A 188 12.81 -8.67 10.23
N CYS A 189 11.60 -9.16 10.55
CA CYS A 189 11.02 -10.32 9.89
C CYS A 189 10.95 -10.14 8.36
N LEU A 190 10.50 -8.96 7.89
CA LEU A 190 10.44 -8.67 6.45
C LEU A 190 11.82 -8.73 5.80
N TYR A 191 12.82 -8.10 6.41
CA TYR A 191 14.19 -8.09 5.90
C TYR A 191 14.79 -9.50 5.82
N GLU A 192 14.76 -10.23 6.95
CA GLU A 192 15.34 -11.57 7.05
C GLU A 192 14.64 -12.56 6.11
N GLY A 193 13.31 -12.46 6.00
CA GLY A 193 12.54 -13.32 5.12
C GLY A 193 12.78 -13.05 3.63
N LEU A 194 12.91 -11.78 3.22
CA LEU A 194 13.16 -11.42 1.82
C LEU A 194 14.63 -11.62 1.40
N LYS A 195 15.56 -11.64 2.37
CA LYS A 195 16.98 -11.94 2.13
C LYS A 195 17.30 -13.44 2.17
N SER A 196 16.37 -14.28 2.63
CA SER A 196 16.60 -15.72 2.70
C SER A 196 16.58 -16.34 1.29
N ASP A 197 17.47 -17.32 1.05
CA ASP A 197 17.53 -18.05 -0.23
C ASP A 197 16.21 -18.74 -0.59
N LYS A 198 15.40 -19.08 0.42
CA LYS A 198 14.07 -19.69 0.25
C LYS A 198 13.06 -18.95 1.09
N ILE A 199 11.94 -18.58 0.47
CA ILE A 199 10.85 -17.87 1.19
C ILE A 199 10.05 -18.87 2.02
N GLU A 200 10.46 -19.04 3.28
CA GLU A 200 9.80 -19.89 4.27
C GLU A 200 8.76 -19.11 5.09
N ARG A 201 7.52 -19.05 4.61
CA ARG A 201 6.43 -18.27 5.24
C ARG A 201 6.04 -18.73 6.64
N LYS A 202 6.26 -20.01 6.97
CA LYS A 202 6.04 -20.53 8.33
C LYS A 202 7.04 -19.94 9.33
N LYS A 203 8.27 -19.67 8.87
CA LYS A 203 9.33 -19.04 9.66
C LYS A 203 9.18 -17.53 9.70
N TYR A 204 8.76 -16.92 8.59
CA TYR A 204 8.56 -15.48 8.43
C TYR A 204 7.08 -15.16 8.18
N PRO A 205 6.22 -15.16 9.22
CA PRO A 205 4.78 -14.94 9.07
C PRO A 205 4.43 -13.55 8.51
N CYS A 206 5.32 -12.57 8.67
CA CYS A 206 5.18 -11.24 8.04
C CYS A 206 5.15 -11.29 6.50
N LEU A 207 5.63 -12.37 5.87
CA LEU A 207 5.61 -12.57 4.42
C LEU A 207 4.44 -13.44 3.92
N GLN A 208 3.50 -13.74 4.81
CA GLN A 208 2.26 -14.38 4.41
C GLN A 208 1.50 -13.45 3.46
N ARG A 209 0.97 -14.03 2.39
CA ARG A 209 0.20 -13.37 1.34
C ARG A 209 -1.29 -13.66 1.54
N VAL A 210 -2.13 -12.81 0.97
CA VAL A 210 -3.58 -13.07 0.93
C VAL A 210 -3.93 -14.35 0.17
N SER A 211 -3.17 -14.73 -0.87
CA SER A 211 -3.44 -15.95 -1.63
C SER A 211 -2.87 -17.24 -1.02
N ASP A 212 -2.18 -17.16 0.13
CA ASP A 212 -1.55 -18.36 0.71
C ASP A 212 -2.61 -19.31 1.31
N PRO A 213 -2.43 -20.63 1.16
CA PRO A 213 -3.39 -21.61 1.66
C PRO A 213 -3.49 -21.59 3.19
N ILE A 214 -4.70 -21.83 3.69
CA ILE A 214 -4.98 -21.95 5.12
C ILE A 214 -4.47 -23.31 5.59
N TRP A 215 -3.60 -23.31 6.60
CA TRP A 215 -3.20 -24.52 7.32
C TRP A 215 -4.14 -24.68 8.52
N ILE A 216 -5.13 -25.56 8.39
CA ILE A 216 -5.93 -25.99 9.55
C ILE A 216 -5.06 -26.98 10.33
N LYS A 217 -4.75 -26.66 11.59
CA LYS A 217 -4.11 -27.58 12.53
C LYS A 217 -5.17 -28.38 13.28
#